data_AF-A0A1I0C5L6-F1
#
_entry.id   AF-A0A1I0C5L6-F1
#
_cell.length_a   1.000
_cell.length_b   1.000
_cell.length_c   1.000
_cell.angle_alpha   90.00
_cell.angle_beta   90.00
_cell.angle_gamma   90.00
#
_symmetry.space_group_name_H-M   'P 1'
#
loop_
_entity.id
_entity.type
_entity.pdbx_description
1 polymer ?
#
loop_
_entity_poly.entity_id
_entity_poly.type
_entity_poly.pdbx_seq_one_letter_code
_entity_poly.pdbx_strand_id
1 'polypeptide(L)' 'LRKYYDDKTIDNACHRAYTYGALKYRAVKNICEKGIEFLPVDNNETYLNTNETSLARPLSSYAKLLGGR' A
#
# COMPACT_ATOMS: atom_id res chain seq x y z
N LEU A 1 -12.85 -22.39 5.80
CA LEU A 1 -11.46 -21.96 5.52
C LEU A 1 -10.50 -23.12 5.63
N ARG A 2 -10.26 -23.69 6.82
CA ARG A 2 -9.29 -24.78 7.06
C ARG A 2 -9.44 -26.08 6.23
N LYS A 3 -10.63 -26.32 5.66
CA LYS A 3 -10.87 -27.44 4.72
C LYS A 3 -10.25 -27.20 3.33
N TYR A 4 -10.05 -25.94 2.94
CA TYR A 4 -9.70 -25.53 1.57
C TYR A 4 -8.33 -24.86 1.48
N TYR A 5 -7.81 -24.34 2.60
CA TYR A 5 -6.58 -23.57 2.65
C TYR A 5 -5.72 -24.10 3.79
N ASP A 6 -4.41 -24.11 3.57
CA ASP A 6 -3.43 -24.40 4.61
C ASP A 6 -3.36 -23.29 5.66
N ASP A 7 -2.82 -23.62 6.83
CA ASP A 7 -2.77 -22.69 7.97
C ASP A 7 -1.98 -21.41 7.63
N LYS A 8 -0.92 -21.48 6.82
CA LYS A 8 -0.12 -20.30 6.44
C LYS A 8 -0.91 -19.33 5.57
N THR A 9 -1.69 -19.84 4.62
CA THR A 9 -2.61 -19.02 3.80
C THR A 9 -3.65 -18.32 4.67
N ILE A 10 -4.22 -19.02 5.65
CA ILE A 10 -5.22 -18.46 6.57
C ILE A 10 -4.58 -17.39 7.47
N ASP A 11 -3.40 -17.64 8.01
CA ASP A 11 -2.68 -16.70 8.87
C ASP A 11 -2.31 -15.41 8.12
N ASN A 12 -1.83 -15.53 6.89
CA ASN A 12 -1.55 -14.36 6.05
C ASN A 12 -2.81 -13.57 5.72
N ALA A 13 -3.92 -14.24 5.45
CA ALA A 13 -5.20 -13.59 5.21
C ALA A 13 -5.73 -12.88 6.46
N CYS A 14 -5.57 -13.48 7.64
CA CYS A 14 -5.88 -12.85 8.93
C CYS A 14 -4.99 -11.63 9.17
N HIS A 15 -3.69 -11.74 8.93
CA HIS A 15 -2.75 -10.63 9.07
C HIS A 15 -3.12 -9.47 8.16
N ARG A 16 -3.40 -9.73 6.88
CA ARG A 16 -3.87 -8.71 5.93
C ARG A 16 -5.21 -8.09 6.35
N ALA A 17 -6.16 -8.89 6.85
CA ALA A 17 -7.43 -8.34 7.34
C ALA A 17 -7.22 -7.44 8.56
N TYR A 18 -6.27 -7.79 9.43
CA TYR A 18 -5.90 -7.00 10.61
C TYR A 18 -5.26 -5.66 10.22
N THR A 19 -4.33 -5.64 9.28
CA THR A 19 -3.62 -4.41 8.86
C THR A 19 -4.57 -3.33 8.32
N TYR A 20 -5.65 -3.73 7.65
CA TYR A 20 -6.69 -2.82 7.15
C TYR A 20 -7.89 -2.63 8.11
N GLY A 21 -7.79 -3.08 9.38
CA GLY A 21 -8.86 -2.91 10.37
C GLY A 21 -10.16 -3.70 10.05
N ALA A 22 -10.06 -4.73 9.22
CA ALA A 22 -11.18 -5.49 8.68
C ALA A 22 -11.19 -6.96 9.16
N LEU A 23 -10.68 -7.25 10.37
CA LEU A 23 -10.56 -8.60 10.92
C LEU A 23 -11.94 -9.24 11.19
N LYS A 24 -12.57 -9.76 10.14
CA LYS A 24 -13.86 -10.47 10.15
C LYS A 24 -13.77 -11.67 9.22
N TYR A 25 -14.47 -12.75 9.57
CA TYR A 25 -14.50 -13.98 8.77
C TYR A 25 -14.74 -13.74 7.27
N ARG A 26 -15.71 -12.88 6.93
CA ARG A 26 -16.05 -12.55 5.54
C ARG A 26 -14.88 -11.90 4.79
N ALA A 27 -14.11 -11.03 5.46
CA ALA A 27 -12.95 -10.39 4.86
C ALA A 27 -11.82 -11.40 4.64
N VAL A 28 -11.51 -12.21 5.66
CA VAL A 28 -10.50 -13.28 5.56
C VAL A 28 -10.87 -14.27 4.45
N LYS A 29 -12.13 -14.70 4.36
CA LYS A 29 -12.63 -15.56 3.29
C LYS A 29 -12.45 -14.92 1.92
N ASN A 30 -12.84 -13.65 1.76
CA ASN A 30 -12.66 -12.94 0.49
C ASN A 30 -11.19 -12.79 0.10
N ILE A 31 -10.28 -12.62 1.07
CA ILE A 31 -8.83 -12.56 0.82
C ILE A 31 -8.33 -13.89 0.27
N CYS A 32 -8.67 -15.01 0.93
CA CYS A 32 -8.29 -16.35 0.48
C CYS A 32 -8.93 -16.71 -0.88
N GLU A 33 -10.17 -16.30 -1.14
CA GLU A 33 -10.84 -16.56 -2.43
C GLU A 33 -10.22 -15.77 -3.58
N LYS A 34 -9.65 -14.59 -3.28
CA LYS A 34 -8.97 -13.75 -4.27
C LYS A 34 -7.48 -14.07 -4.42
N GLY A 35 -6.89 -14.86 -3.51
CA GLY A 35 -5.45 -15.18 -3.52
C GLY A 35 -4.56 -13.95 -3.30
N ILE A 36 -5.01 -12.99 -2.48
CA ILE A 36 -4.32 -11.71 -2.25
C ILE A 36 -3.58 -11.64 -0.91
N GLU A 37 -3.53 -12.74 -0.16
CA GLU A 37 -2.88 -12.83 1.15
C GLU A 37 -1.37 -12.55 1.12
N PHE A 38 -0.70 -12.77 -0.02
CA PHE A 38 0.74 -12.52 -0.20
C PHE A 38 1.07 -11.16 -0.83
N LEU A 39 0.06 -10.36 -1.20
CA LEU A 39 0.34 -9.04 -1.75
C LEU A 39 1.01 -8.15 -0.68
N PRO A 40 1.84 -7.18 -1.09
CA PRO A 40 2.32 -6.16 -0.17
C PRO A 40 1.17 -5.50 0.60
N VAL A 41 1.42 -5.17 1.85
CA VAL A 41 0.54 -4.33 2.67
C VAL A 41 1.08 -2.91 2.61
N ASP A 42 0.21 -1.94 2.39
CA ASP A 42 0.58 -0.54 2.47
C ASP A 42 0.87 -0.18 3.93
N ASN A 43 2.09 0.29 4.19
CA ASN A 43 2.53 0.69 5.54
C ASN A 43 2.15 2.15 5.86
N ASN A 44 1.32 2.81 5.06
CA ASN A 44 1.05 4.26 5.11
C ASN A 44 2.32 5.12 5.10
N GLU A 45 3.42 4.59 4.57
CA GLU A 45 4.66 5.33 4.35
C GLU A 45 4.40 6.38 3.27
N THR A 46 4.53 7.66 3.64
CA THR A 46 4.47 8.73 2.66
C THR A 46 5.82 8.79 1.97
N TYR A 47 5.87 8.66 0.64
CA TYR A 47 7.08 8.85 -0.17
C TYR A 47 7.46 10.34 -0.26
N LEU A 48 7.70 10.95 0.89
CA LEU A 48 8.13 12.34 0.98
C LEU A 48 9.66 12.33 0.86
N ASN A 49 10.16 12.73 -0.31
CA ASN A 49 11.59 12.97 -0.48
C ASN A 49 11.96 14.21 0.35
N THR A 50 12.48 13.99 1.55
CA THR A 50 12.97 15.08 2.42
C THR A 50 14.29 15.66 1.91
N ASN A 51 15.00 14.93 1.06
CA ASN A 51 16.29 15.33 0.51
C ASN A 51 16.12 15.89 -0.90
N GLU A 52 16.80 17.00 -1.19
CA GLU A 52 16.89 17.51 -2.55
C GLU A 52 17.70 16.55 -3.42
N THR A 53 17.19 16.29 -4.63
CA THR A 53 17.86 15.47 -5.64
C THR A 53 18.37 16.36 -6.77
N SER A 54 19.22 15.83 -7.64
CA SER A 54 19.65 16.53 -8.87
C SER A 54 18.49 16.93 -9.80
N LEU A 55 17.30 16.33 -9.60
CA LEU A 55 16.08 16.65 -10.32
C LEU A 55 15.22 17.71 -9.60
N ALA A 56 15.51 18.02 -8.33
CA ALA A 56 14.80 19.04 -7.58
C ALA A 56 15.09 20.42 -8.19
N ARG A 57 14.03 21.20 -8.41
CA ARG A 57 14.12 22.59 -8.87
C ARG A 57 13.20 23.45 -8.03
N PRO A 58 13.66 24.63 -7.58
CA PRO A 58 12.80 25.53 -6.84
C PRO A 58 11.66 26.01 -7.75
N LEU A 59 10.45 26.15 -7.19
CA LEU A 59 9.24 26.51 -7.93
C LEU A 59 9.42 27.82 -8.73
N SER A 60 10.21 28.76 -8.20
CA SER A 60 10.57 30.01 -8.85
C SER A 60 11.25 29.83 -10.22
N SER A 61 11.92 28.69 -10.45
CA SER A 61 12.54 28.36 -11.75
C SER A 61 11.52 28.29 -12.88
N TYR A 62 10.28 27.89 -12.58
CA TYR A 62 9.22 27.71 -13.57
C TYR A 62 8.51 29.02 -13.92
N ALA A 63 8.65 30.08 -13.10
CA ALA A 63 8.07 31.40 -13.40
C ALA A 63 8.60 31.98 -14.73
N LYS A 64 9.83 31.60 -15.11
CA LYS A 64 10.46 31.98 -16.40
C LYS A 64 9.73 31.38 -17.61
N LEU A 65 9.08 30.23 -17.45
CA LEU A 65 8.35 29.56 -18.53
C LEU A 65 6.95 30.15 -18.75
N LEU A 66 6.43 30.86 -17.75
CA LEU A 66 5.11 31.50 -17.80
C LEU A 66 5.17 32.95 -18.33
N GLY A 67 6.32 33.39 -18.85
CA GLY A 67 6.49 34.73 -19.42
C GLY A 67 6.43 35.85 -18.38
N GLY A 68 6.78 35.56 -17.13
CA GLY A 68 6.96 36.58 -16.10
C GLY A 68 8.03 37.58 -16.53
N ARG A 69 7.62 38.85 -16.70
CA ARG A 69 8.45 40.00 -17.05
C ARG A 69 9.72 40.12 -16.21
#